data_AF-A0A1L9USM6-F1
#
_entry.id   AF-A0A1L9USM6-F1
#
_cell.length_a   1.000
_cell.length_b   1.000
_cell.length_c   1.000
_cell.angle_alpha   90.00
_cell.angle_beta   90.00
_cell.angle_gamma   90.00
#
_symmetry.space_group_name_H-M   'P 1'
#
loop_
_entity.id
_entity.type
_entity.pdbx_description
1 polymer ?
#
loop_
_entity_poly.entity_id
_entity_poly.type
_entity_poly.pdbx_seq_one_letter_code
_entity_poly.pdbx_strand_id
1 'polypeptide(L)'
;MNLHPQPTTPNHHQTEDEREERGKKCPLLTLPPELHLQITTHLPLLPDIYSLQATCTYFYTLLPPPTLAALLAAETTDFAIAHDLYACRYCLRLRPGSVFADRMLRRGRGRYGRDRAKRFCVDCGVMPRGEGEGEEARYGFGALVRVEGELRVFCGGCGGLRRVGMVLGVAGAVGVGGKRERVVCEGCWGVAGWI
;
A
#
# COMPACT_ATOMS: atom_id res chain seq x y z
N MET A 1 -20.83 84.89 5.64
CA MET A 1 -21.50 83.82 4.90
C MET A 1 -20.43 83.01 4.20
N ASN A 2 -20.33 81.73 4.58
CA ASN A 2 -19.41 80.70 4.10
C ASN A 2 -19.58 80.50 2.57
N LEU A 3 -18.59 80.06 1.79
CA LEU A 3 -17.98 78.72 1.84
C LEU A 3 -16.64 78.70 1.08
N HIS A 4 -15.61 78.14 1.71
CA HIS A 4 -14.42 77.58 1.06
C HIS A 4 -14.77 76.28 0.30
N PRO A 5 -14.11 75.97 -0.82
CA PRO A 5 -13.97 74.60 -1.29
C PRO A 5 -12.71 73.94 -0.70
N GLN A 6 -12.91 72.72 -0.20
CA GLN A 6 -11.94 71.82 0.44
C GLN A 6 -10.96 71.17 -0.56
N PRO A 7 -9.81 70.66 -0.09
CA PRO A 7 -8.83 69.93 -0.89
C PRO A 7 -9.27 68.48 -1.13
N THR A 8 -9.05 67.96 -2.34
CA THR A 8 -9.30 66.55 -2.68
C THR A 8 -8.09 65.68 -2.36
N THR A 9 -8.25 64.76 -1.42
CA THR A 9 -7.51 63.49 -1.28
C THR A 9 -8.53 62.41 -0.87
N PRO A 10 -8.28 61.10 -0.96
CA PRO A 10 -7.43 60.30 -1.86
C PRO A 10 -8.28 59.21 -2.58
N ASN A 11 -7.89 58.74 -3.78
CA ASN A 11 -8.54 57.54 -4.35
C ASN A 11 -7.80 56.29 -3.85
N HIS A 12 -8.24 55.80 -2.70
CA HIS A 12 -7.69 54.66 -1.96
C HIS A 12 -8.55 53.43 -2.22
N HIS A 13 -8.57 52.91 -3.45
CA HIS A 13 -9.39 51.72 -3.77
C HIS A 13 -8.77 50.81 -4.84
N GLN A 14 -7.48 50.48 -4.68
CA GLN A 14 -6.85 49.39 -5.43
C GLN A 14 -5.78 48.68 -4.58
N THR A 15 -6.15 48.09 -3.44
CA THR A 15 -5.20 47.25 -2.64
C THR A 15 -5.86 46.12 -1.84
N GLU A 16 -7.05 45.65 -2.20
CA GLU A 16 -7.72 44.59 -1.41
C GLU A 16 -7.96 43.29 -2.19
N ASP A 17 -8.14 43.34 -3.52
CA ASP A 17 -8.46 42.13 -4.30
C ASP A 17 -7.23 41.33 -4.80
N GLU A 18 -6.06 41.95 -4.97
CA GLU A 18 -4.87 41.25 -5.51
C GLU A 18 -4.05 40.49 -4.45
N ARG A 19 -4.46 40.53 -3.17
CA ARG A 19 -3.74 39.85 -2.07
C ARG A 19 -4.34 38.48 -1.72
N GLU A 20 -5.53 38.16 -2.23
CA GLU A 20 -6.28 36.94 -1.89
C GLU A 20 -5.93 35.72 -2.79
N GLU A 21 -5.16 35.94 -3.85
CA GLU A 21 -4.67 34.91 -4.79
C GLU A 21 -3.19 34.54 -4.59
N ARG A 22 -2.59 34.91 -3.43
CA ARG A 22 -1.24 34.44 -3.07
C ARG A 22 -1.34 32.99 -2.58
N GLY A 23 -1.37 32.06 -3.52
CA GLY A 23 -1.31 30.60 -3.38
C GLY A 23 -1.34 30.10 -1.94
N LYS A 24 -2.53 29.70 -1.48
CA LYS A 24 -2.77 29.14 -0.14
C LYS A 24 -1.76 28.02 0.11
N LYS A 25 -0.65 28.34 0.76
CA LYS A 25 0.30 27.35 1.26
C LYS A 25 -0.50 26.45 2.18
N CYS A 26 -0.45 25.12 1.98
CA CYS A 26 -1.09 24.20 2.91
C CYS A 26 -0.55 24.49 4.31
N PRO A 27 -1.35 25.05 5.23
CA PRO A 27 -0.84 25.59 6.50
C PRO A 27 -0.22 24.48 7.35
N LEU A 28 -0.72 23.25 7.21
CA LEU A 28 -0.14 22.06 7.82
C LEU A 28 1.32 21.87 7.37
N LEU A 29 1.60 21.79 6.07
CA LEU A 29 2.95 21.54 5.54
C LEU A 29 3.95 22.68 5.79
N THR A 30 3.48 23.83 6.27
CA THR A 30 4.37 24.94 6.68
C THR A 30 4.86 24.84 8.11
N LEU A 31 4.31 23.92 8.91
CA LEU A 31 4.77 23.68 10.28
C LEU A 31 6.13 22.97 10.28
N PRO A 32 6.98 23.23 11.29
CA PRO A 32 8.18 22.44 11.54
C PRO A 32 7.85 20.94 11.74
N PRO A 33 8.76 20.02 11.32
CA PRO A 33 8.58 18.58 11.49
C PRO A 33 8.26 18.14 12.93
N GLU A 34 8.78 18.83 13.93
CA GLU A 34 8.55 18.55 15.36
C GLU A 34 7.08 18.74 15.72
N LEU A 35 6.43 19.78 15.17
CA LEU A 35 5.00 20.01 15.39
C LEU A 35 4.16 18.96 14.69
N HIS A 36 4.57 18.48 13.51
CA HIS A 36 3.88 17.35 12.87
C HIS A 36 3.93 16.09 13.74
N LEU A 37 5.09 15.75 14.29
CA LEU A 37 5.24 14.62 15.18
C LEU A 37 4.37 14.78 16.43
N GLN A 38 4.41 15.96 17.06
CA GLN A 38 3.57 16.26 18.22
C GLN A 38 2.08 16.14 17.90
N ILE A 39 1.60 16.68 16.77
CA ILE A 39 0.21 16.51 16.31
C ILE A 39 -0.15 15.03 16.22
N THR A 40 0.72 14.20 15.64
CA THR A 40 0.42 12.77 15.47
C THR A 40 0.36 11.98 16.77
N THR A 41 0.95 12.46 17.87
CA THR A 41 0.78 11.82 19.19
C THR A 41 -0.65 11.90 19.72
N HIS A 42 -1.46 12.82 19.18
CA HIS A 42 -2.87 13.00 19.53
C HIS A 42 -3.84 12.32 18.55
N LEU A 43 -3.34 11.61 17.54
CA LEU A 43 -4.14 10.94 16.53
C LEU A 43 -4.14 9.42 16.73
N PRO A 44 -5.30 8.73 16.63
CA PRO A 44 -5.35 7.29 16.59
C PRO A 44 -4.71 6.73 15.31
N LEU A 45 -4.26 5.47 15.36
CA LEU A 45 -3.67 4.80 14.20
C LEU A 45 -4.64 4.72 13.02
N LEU A 46 -5.91 4.42 13.29
CA LEU A 46 -6.99 4.40 12.31
C LEU A 46 -8.12 5.34 12.75
N PRO A 47 -8.74 6.08 11.80
CA PRO A 47 -8.36 6.19 10.38
C PRO A 47 -7.22 7.20 10.14
N ASP A 48 -6.86 7.99 11.16
CA ASP A 48 -6.17 9.27 10.99
C ASP A 48 -4.71 9.13 10.55
N ILE A 49 -3.85 8.52 11.36
CA ILE A 49 -2.42 8.33 11.02
C ILE A 49 -2.29 7.52 9.72
N TYR A 50 -3.10 6.48 9.56
CA TYR A 50 -3.12 5.66 8.34
C TYR A 50 -3.41 6.49 7.09
N SER A 51 -4.44 7.34 7.13
CA SER A 51 -4.79 8.20 6.00
C SER A 51 -3.72 9.26 5.75
N LEU A 52 -3.17 9.84 6.83
CA LEU A 52 -2.11 10.84 6.75
C LEU A 52 -0.85 10.28 6.06
N GLN A 53 -0.40 9.08 6.45
CA GLN A 53 0.72 8.38 5.81
C GLN A 53 0.47 8.05 4.33
N ALA A 54 -0.79 7.92 3.92
CA ALA A 54 -1.16 7.65 2.54
C ALA A 54 -1.23 8.91 1.65
N THR A 55 -1.26 10.11 2.25
CA THR A 55 -1.43 11.36 1.49
C THR A 55 -0.19 11.81 0.73
N CYS A 56 0.99 11.70 1.34
CA CYS A 56 2.23 12.16 0.72
C CYS A 56 3.46 11.44 1.26
N THR A 57 4.55 11.49 0.48
CA THR A 57 5.85 10.89 0.85
C THR A 57 6.42 11.51 2.13
N TYR A 58 6.19 12.81 2.36
CA TYR A 58 6.67 13.52 3.54
C TYR A 58 6.18 12.88 4.85
N PHE A 59 4.86 12.75 5.03
CA PHE A 59 4.30 12.14 6.24
C PHE A 59 4.60 10.64 6.31
N TYR A 60 4.67 9.96 5.17
CA TYR A 60 5.10 8.57 5.14
C TYR A 60 6.51 8.38 5.73
N THR A 61 7.44 9.27 5.41
CA THR A 61 8.83 9.20 5.90
C THR A 61 9.03 9.80 7.30
N LEU A 62 8.24 10.82 7.64
CA LEU A 62 8.40 11.53 8.91
C LEU A 62 7.84 10.73 10.08
N LEU A 63 6.68 10.07 9.88
CA LEU A 63 5.97 9.42 10.96
C LEU A 63 6.62 8.08 11.31
N PRO A 64 6.78 7.78 12.61
CA PRO A 64 7.35 6.50 13.02
C PRO A 64 6.47 5.35 12.51
N PRO A 65 7.07 4.29 11.94
CA PRO A 65 6.32 3.15 11.48
C PRO A 65 5.63 2.46 12.67
N PRO A 66 4.34 2.09 12.55
CA PRO A 66 3.64 1.41 13.62
C PRO A 66 4.24 0.02 13.88
N THR A 67 4.18 -0.44 15.12
CA THR A 67 4.60 -1.80 15.46
C THR A 67 3.63 -2.83 14.88
N LEU A 68 4.10 -4.05 14.61
CA LEU A 68 3.23 -5.13 14.16
C LEU A 68 2.09 -5.40 15.16
N ALA A 69 2.36 -5.30 16.46
CA ALA A 69 1.34 -5.47 17.49
C ALA A 69 0.25 -4.40 17.38
N ALA A 70 0.61 -3.13 17.17
CA ALA A 70 -0.34 -2.04 16.96
C ALA A 70 -1.20 -2.27 15.70
N LEU A 71 -0.59 -2.72 14.59
CA LEU A 71 -1.31 -3.04 13.35
C LEU A 71 -2.30 -4.20 13.54
N LEU A 72 -1.90 -5.24 14.26
CA LEU A 72 -2.76 -6.40 14.56
C LEU A 72 -3.90 -6.06 15.53
N ALA A 73 -3.72 -5.06 16.39
CA ALA A 73 -4.82 -4.53 17.20
C ALA A 73 -5.75 -3.64 16.36
N ALA A 74 -5.18 -2.80 15.48
CA ALA A 74 -5.96 -1.92 14.61
C ALA A 74 -6.79 -2.67 13.57
N GLU A 75 -6.32 -3.82 13.07
CA GLU A 75 -7.08 -4.60 12.09
C GLU A 75 -8.40 -5.17 12.64
N THR A 76 -8.60 -5.21 13.95
CA THR A 76 -9.85 -5.69 14.56
C THR A 76 -10.84 -4.57 14.84
N THR A 77 -10.51 -3.32 14.49
CA THR A 77 -11.43 -2.18 14.59
C THR A 77 -12.48 -2.24 13.49
N ASP A 78 -13.65 -1.62 13.75
CA ASP A 78 -14.75 -1.55 12.78
C ASP A 78 -14.32 -0.89 11.48
N PHE A 79 -13.49 0.16 11.56
CA PHE A 79 -12.94 0.83 10.38
C PHE A 79 -12.13 -0.14 9.51
N ALA A 80 -11.23 -0.93 10.11
CA ALA A 80 -10.42 -1.89 9.37
C ALA A 80 -11.25 -3.04 8.79
N ILE A 81 -12.31 -3.47 9.49
CA ILE A 81 -13.22 -4.50 9.00
C ILE A 81 -14.02 -3.98 7.80
N ALA A 82 -14.58 -2.77 7.90
CA ALA A 82 -15.37 -2.14 6.84
C ALA A 82 -14.56 -1.91 5.55
N HIS A 83 -13.26 -1.66 5.67
CA HIS A 83 -12.35 -1.41 4.53
C HIS A 83 -11.49 -2.62 4.16
N ASP A 84 -11.79 -3.80 4.73
CA ASP A 84 -11.06 -5.05 4.52
C ASP A 84 -9.52 -4.93 4.66
N LEU A 85 -9.07 -4.24 5.72
CA LEU A 85 -7.66 -3.98 5.96
C LEU A 85 -7.01 -5.06 6.83
N TYR A 86 -5.79 -5.46 6.48
CA TYR A 86 -4.99 -6.45 7.19
C TYR A 86 -3.56 -5.99 7.42
N ALA A 87 -2.96 -6.39 8.54
CA ALA A 87 -1.57 -6.09 8.83
C ALA A 87 -0.60 -6.91 7.94
N CYS A 88 0.38 -6.23 7.34
CA CYS A 88 1.55 -6.85 6.74
C CYS A 88 2.75 -6.76 7.67
N ARG A 89 3.40 -7.90 7.96
CA ARG A 89 4.57 -7.96 8.85
C ARG A 89 5.81 -7.23 8.31
N TYR A 90 5.98 -7.14 7.00
CA TYR A 90 7.23 -6.62 6.43
C TYR A 90 7.16 -5.13 6.14
N CYS A 91 6.12 -4.64 5.44
CA CYS A 91 6.01 -3.22 5.17
C CYS A 91 5.40 -2.42 6.33
N LEU A 92 5.04 -3.08 7.44
CA LEU A 92 4.43 -2.47 8.64
C LEU A 92 3.28 -1.51 8.31
N ARG A 93 2.39 -1.97 7.43
CA ARG A 93 1.20 -1.23 6.99
C ARG A 93 -0.03 -2.10 7.09
N LEU A 94 -1.17 -1.46 7.32
CA LEU A 94 -2.47 -2.02 6.98
C LEU A 94 -2.65 -1.93 5.47
N ARG A 95 -3.10 -3.01 4.84
CA ARG A 95 -3.31 -3.07 3.39
C ARG A 95 -4.64 -3.75 3.08
N PRO A 96 -5.31 -3.41 1.98
CA PRO A 96 -6.53 -4.09 1.55
C PRO A 96 -6.30 -5.60 1.39
N GLY A 97 -7.31 -6.42 1.69
CA GLY A 97 -7.26 -7.87 1.51
C GLY A 97 -6.93 -8.29 0.08
N SER A 98 -7.34 -7.48 -0.91
CA SER A 98 -7.05 -7.68 -2.33
C SER A 98 -5.55 -7.73 -2.68
N VAL A 99 -4.68 -7.18 -1.84
CA VAL A 99 -3.22 -7.25 -2.04
C VAL A 99 -2.54 -8.35 -1.23
N PHE A 100 -3.31 -9.26 -0.62
CA PHE A 100 -2.80 -10.46 0.03
C PHE A 100 -3.16 -11.69 -0.79
N ALA A 101 -2.30 -12.70 -0.72
CA ALA A 101 -2.69 -14.00 -1.22
C ALA A 101 -3.86 -14.55 -0.40
N ASP A 102 -4.79 -15.22 -1.05
CA ASP A 102 -5.93 -15.94 -0.48
C ASP A 102 -5.57 -16.78 0.75
N ARG A 103 -4.43 -17.49 0.70
CA ARG A 103 -3.93 -18.32 1.80
C ARG A 103 -3.48 -17.51 3.01
N MET A 104 -3.14 -16.22 2.84
CA MET A 104 -2.80 -15.30 3.92
C MET A 104 -4.02 -14.82 4.67
N LEU A 105 -5.22 -14.87 4.08
CA LEU A 105 -6.45 -14.37 4.71
C LEU A 105 -7.36 -15.47 5.26
N ARG A 106 -6.97 -16.75 5.09
CA ARG A 106 -7.77 -17.91 5.48
C ARG A 106 -7.12 -18.71 6.61
N ARG A 107 -7.93 -19.58 7.25
CA ARG A 107 -7.51 -20.51 8.31
C ARG A 107 -6.72 -19.79 9.42
N GLY A 108 -5.60 -20.36 9.87
CA GLY A 108 -4.77 -19.82 10.94
C GLY A 108 -4.23 -18.41 10.69
N ARG A 109 -4.20 -17.93 9.44
CA ARG A 109 -3.72 -16.57 9.10
C ARG A 109 -4.85 -15.55 8.90
N GLY A 110 -6.11 -15.95 9.06
CA GLY A 110 -7.25 -15.02 8.99
C GLY A 110 -7.19 -13.93 10.09
N ARG A 111 -8.11 -12.97 10.05
CA ARG A 111 -8.17 -11.80 10.96
C ARG A 111 -8.04 -12.19 12.43
N TYR A 112 -8.74 -13.25 12.84
CA TYR A 112 -8.75 -13.77 14.21
C TYR A 112 -7.90 -15.05 14.37
N GLY A 113 -7.05 -15.35 13.39
CA GLY A 113 -6.24 -16.57 13.37
C GLY A 113 -4.98 -16.45 14.23
N ARG A 114 -4.52 -17.59 14.78
CA ARG A 114 -3.30 -17.67 15.63
C ARG A 114 -2.00 -17.28 14.90
N ASP A 115 -1.96 -17.46 13.60
CA ASP A 115 -0.82 -17.15 12.71
C ASP A 115 -1.00 -15.81 11.98
N ARG A 116 -1.93 -14.95 12.40
CA ARG A 116 -2.18 -13.64 11.77
C ARG A 116 -0.93 -12.77 11.64
N ALA A 117 -0.04 -12.83 12.63
CA ALA A 117 1.25 -12.13 12.63
C ALA A 117 2.24 -12.62 11.55
N LYS A 118 1.96 -13.74 10.88
CA LYS A 118 2.79 -14.29 9.79
C LYS A 118 2.34 -13.84 8.40
N ARG A 119 1.33 -12.96 8.30
CA ARG A 119 0.86 -12.41 7.03
C ARG A 119 1.87 -11.45 6.41
N PHE A 120 1.89 -11.45 5.08
CA PHE A 120 2.58 -10.46 4.26
C PHE A 120 1.80 -10.20 2.98
N CYS A 121 1.83 -8.96 2.50
CA CYS A 121 1.21 -8.61 1.22
C CYS A 121 2.01 -9.18 0.05
N VAL A 122 1.38 -9.23 -1.12
CA VAL A 122 1.98 -9.71 -2.37
C VAL A 122 3.24 -8.94 -2.73
N ASP A 123 3.23 -7.61 -2.58
CA ASP A 123 4.39 -6.75 -2.85
C ASP A 123 5.60 -7.20 -2.02
N CYS A 124 5.43 -7.35 -0.70
CA CYS A 124 6.49 -7.86 0.16
C CYS A 124 6.87 -9.32 -0.14
N GLY A 125 5.94 -10.09 -0.72
CA GLY A 125 6.15 -11.48 -1.10
C GLY A 125 7.10 -11.65 -2.28
N VAL A 126 7.05 -10.73 -3.25
CA VAL A 126 7.90 -10.75 -4.45
C VAL A 126 9.23 -10.00 -4.27
N MET A 127 9.33 -9.15 -3.24
CA MET A 127 10.56 -8.44 -2.91
C MET A 127 11.60 -9.36 -2.24
N PRO A 128 12.91 -9.17 -2.53
CA PRO A 128 14.03 -9.82 -1.83
C PRO A 128 13.96 -9.66 -0.30
N ARG A 129 14.65 -10.53 0.45
CA ARG A 129 14.65 -10.48 1.93
C ARG A 129 15.46 -9.33 2.53
N GLY A 130 16.32 -8.66 1.76
CA GLY A 130 17.18 -7.56 2.23
C GLY A 130 17.79 -6.74 1.08
N GLU A 131 18.72 -5.83 1.44
CA GLU A 131 19.44 -4.94 0.51
C GLU A 131 20.68 -5.60 -0.14
N GLY A 132 21.00 -6.84 0.23
CA GLY A 132 22.15 -7.59 -0.30
C GLY A 132 21.81 -8.39 -1.56
N GLU A 133 22.76 -8.45 -2.49
CA GLU A 133 22.70 -9.32 -3.66
C GLU A 133 22.60 -10.80 -3.23
N GLY A 134 21.52 -11.49 -3.62
CA GLY A 134 21.36 -12.93 -3.46
C GLY A 134 20.26 -13.41 -2.50
N GLU A 135 19.52 -12.52 -1.84
CA GLU A 135 18.42 -12.95 -0.96
C GLU A 135 17.10 -13.21 -1.72
N GLU A 136 16.63 -14.46 -1.69
CA GLU A 136 15.42 -14.88 -2.38
C GLU A 136 14.14 -14.20 -1.85
N ALA A 137 13.23 -13.87 -2.78
CA ALA A 137 11.87 -13.46 -2.47
C ALA A 137 11.11 -14.52 -1.64
N ARG A 138 10.02 -14.12 -0.96
CA ARG A 138 9.23 -15.07 -0.16
C ARG A 138 8.41 -16.01 -1.05
N TYR A 139 7.99 -15.54 -2.20
CA TYR A 139 7.54 -16.41 -3.29
C TYR A 139 8.77 -16.81 -4.10
N GLY A 140 8.98 -18.11 -4.29
CA GLY A 140 9.98 -18.59 -5.25
C GLY A 140 9.51 -18.37 -6.69
N PHE A 141 10.44 -18.26 -7.63
CA PHE A 141 10.07 -18.20 -9.06
C PHE A 141 9.23 -19.41 -9.45
N GLY A 142 8.14 -19.15 -10.18
CA GLY A 142 7.13 -20.12 -10.53
C GLY A 142 6.16 -20.50 -9.44
N ALA A 143 6.25 -19.88 -8.26
CA ALA A 143 5.22 -20.00 -7.25
C ALA A 143 3.87 -19.53 -7.79
N LEU A 144 2.87 -20.38 -7.59
CA LEU A 144 1.49 -20.08 -7.91
C LEU A 144 0.79 -19.55 -6.67
N VAL A 145 0.19 -18.37 -6.82
CA VAL A 145 -0.41 -17.62 -5.74
C VAL A 145 -1.81 -17.21 -6.19
N ARG A 146 -2.82 -17.53 -5.39
CA ARG A 146 -4.19 -17.03 -5.62
C ARG A 146 -4.36 -15.70 -4.91
N VAL A 147 -4.87 -14.71 -5.64
CA VAL A 147 -5.18 -13.36 -5.13
C VAL A 147 -6.59 -13.04 -5.61
N GLU A 148 -7.52 -12.81 -4.69
CA GLU A 148 -8.95 -12.61 -5.01
C GLU A 148 -9.53 -13.76 -5.85
N GLY A 149 -9.10 -14.99 -5.55
CA GLY A 149 -9.51 -16.20 -6.29
C GLY A 149 -8.79 -16.41 -7.64
N GLU A 150 -8.16 -15.38 -8.19
CA GLU A 150 -7.41 -15.43 -9.46
C GLU A 150 -6.03 -16.05 -9.26
N LEU A 151 -5.67 -17.03 -10.10
CA LEU A 151 -4.36 -17.68 -10.06
C LEU A 151 -3.31 -16.82 -10.78
N ARG A 152 -2.23 -16.50 -10.07
CA ARG A 152 -1.09 -15.73 -10.56
C ARG A 152 0.21 -16.51 -10.36
N VAL A 153 1.20 -16.26 -11.20
CA VAL A 153 2.54 -16.85 -11.13
C VAL A 153 3.58 -15.78 -10.85
N PHE A 154 4.52 -16.05 -9.94
CA PHE A 154 5.70 -15.21 -9.78
C PHE A 154 6.71 -15.52 -10.90
N CYS A 155 6.71 -14.71 -11.95
CA CYS A 155 7.51 -14.98 -13.14
C CYS A 155 8.94 -14.46 -12.98
N GLY A 156 9.93 -15.34 -13.16
CA GLY A 156 11.36 -14.98 -13.12
C GLY A 156 11.77 -14.01 -14.24
N GLY A 157 11.20 -14.14 -15.44
CA GLY A 157 11.48 -13.22 -16.54
C GLY A 157 10.89 -11.83 -16.35
N CYS A 158 9.70 -11.73 -15.71
CA CYS A 158 9.06 -10.44 -15.47
C CYS A 158 9.40 -9.80 -14.11
N GLY A 159 10.05 -10.54 -13.21
CA GLY A 159 10.37 -10.07 -11.85
C GLY A 159 9.14 -9.74 -10.99
N GLY A 160 7.98 -10.36 -11.26
CA GLY A 160 6.74 -9.99 -10.55
C GLY A 160 5.61 -11.00 -10.69
N LEU A 161 4.56 -10.81 -9.89
CA LEU A 161 3.33 -11.59 -10.00
C LEU A 161 2.59 -11.20 -11.29
N ARG A 162 2.22 -12.19 -12.09
CA ARG A 162 1.48 -12.03 -13.34
C ARG A 162 0.34 -13.04 -13.41
N ARG A 163 -0.70 -12.74 -14.19
CA ARG A 163 -1.74 -13.70 -14.49
C ARG A 163 -1.18 -14.91 -15.22
N VAL A 164 -1.83 -16.05 -14.99
CA VAL A 164 -1.58 -17.28 -15.74
C VAL A 164 -2.38 -17.23 -17.04
N GLY A 165 -1.70 -17.38 -18.18
CA GLY A 165 -2.35 -17.28 -19.50
C GLY A 165 -2.81 -18.63 -20.04
N MET A 166 -1.86 -19.54 -20.27
CA MET A 166 -2.14 -20.89 -20.76
C MET A 166 -1.59 -21.94 -19.81
N VAL A 167 -2.36 -23.02 -19.68
CA VAL A 167 -1.96 -24.26 -19.03
C VAL A 167 -1.64 -25.25 -20.14
N LEU A 168 -0.36 -25.39 -20.48
CA LEU A 168 0.10 -26.34 -21.49
C LEU A 168 0.12 -27.73 -20.85
N GLY A 169 -0.92 -28.52 -21.15
CA GLY A 169 -0.93 -29.94 -20.82
C GLY A 169 0.26 -30.62 -21.50
N VAL A 170 1.18 -31.17 -20.70
CA VAL A 170 2.17 -32.10 -21.24
C VAL A 170 1.44 -33.44 -21.35
N ALA A 171 1.26 -33.93 -22.57
CA ALA A 171 0.88 -35.33 -22.78
C ALA A 171 2.01 -36.21 -22.22
N GLY A 172 1.88 -36.60 -20.95
CA GLY A 172 2.79 -37.52 -20.30
C GLY A 172 2.65 -38.89 -20.96
N ALA A 173 3.78 -39.43 -21.42
CA ALA A 173 3.91 -40.83 -21.76
C ALA A 173 3.40 -41.70 -20.60
N VAL A 174 2.81 -42.84 -20.97
CA VAL A 174 2.22 -43.85 -20.09
C VAL A 174 3.20 -44.23 -18.98
N GLY A 175 3.00 -43.67 -17.79
CA GLY A 175 3.84 -43.93 -16.62
C GLY A 175 3.29 -43.18 -15.41
N VAL A 176 2.71 -43.93 -14.49
CA VAL A 176 2.08 -43.55 -13.21
C VAL A 176 2.76 -42.34 -12.54
N GLY A 177 2.28 -41.14 -12.84
CA GLY A 177 2.75 -39.88 -12.28
C GLY A 177 1.85 -38.75 -12.76
N GLY A 178 1.23 -38.02 -11.83
CA GLY A 178 0.20 -37.01 -12.14
C GLY A 178 0.62 -36.04 -13.24
N LYS A 179 -0.31 -35.70 -14.14
CA LYS A 179 -0.10 -34.73 -15.22
C LYS A 179 0.38 -33.41 -14.61
N ARG A 180 1.66 -33.07 -14.80
CA ARG A 180 2.17 -31.74 -14.47
C ARG A 180 1.88 -30.83 -15.66
N GLU A 181 1.12 -29.79 -15.44
CA GLU A 181 0.76 -28.84 -16.49
C GLU A 181 1.68 -27.62 -16.40
N ARG A 182 2.21 -27.18 -17.55
CA ARG A 182 3.09 -26.00 -17.60
C ARG A 182 2.25 -24.74 -17.59
N VAL A 183 2.61 -23.81 -16.72
CA VAL A 183 1.95 -22.52 -16.57
C VAL A 183 2.73 -21.47 -17.34
N VAL A 184 2.04 -20.73 -18.20
CA VAL A 184 2.60 -19.62 -18.95
C VAL A 184 2.25 -18.30 -18.28
N CYS A 185 3.24 -17.41 -18.14
CA CYS A 185 3.02 -16.03 -17.69
C CYS A 185 2.41 -15.19 -18.83
N GLU A 186 1.27 -14.53 -18.61
CA GLU A 186 0.68 -13.63 -19.63
C GLU A 186 1.57 -12.45 -20.01
N GLY A 187 2.52 -12.07 -19.15
CA GLY A 187 3.39 -10.91 -19.38
C GLY A 187 4.52 -11.18 -20.39
N CYS A 188 5.11 -12.38 -20.37
CA CYS A 188 6.24 -12.72 -21.24
C CYS A 188 5.99 -13.94 -22.14
N TRP A 189 4.84 -14.60 -22.00
CA TRP A 189 4.50 -15.86 -22.67
C TRP A 189 5.51 -17.00 -22.46
N GLY A 190 6.43 -16.84 -21.52
CA GLY A 190 7.37 -17.86 -21.08
C GLY A 190 6.74 -18.83 -20.09
N VAL A 191 7.24 -20.07 -20.10
CA VAL A 191 6.93 -21.06 -19.05
C VAL A 191 7.45 -20.51 -17.73
N ALA A 192 6.53 -20.26 -16.81
CA ALA A 192 6.82 -19.60 -15.55
C ALA A 192 6.61 -20.52 -14.36
N GLY A 193 5.83 -21.61 -14.47
CA GLY A 193 5.58 -22.53 -13.35
C GLY A 193 4.95 -23.85 -13.77
N TRP A 194 4.52 -24.63 -12.77
CA TRP A 194 3.93 -25.96 -12.94
C TRP A 194 2.73 -26.13 -11.99
N ILE A 195 1.65 -26.77 -12.46
CA ILE A 195 0.48 -27.20 -11.68
C ILE A 195 0.47 -28.71 -11.57
#